data_AF-A0A522RLG6-F1
#
_entry.id   AF-A0A522RLG6-F1
#
_cell.length_a   1.000
_cell.length_b   1.000
_cell.length_c   1.000
_cell.angle_alpha   90.00
_cell.angle_beta   90.00
_cell.angle_gamma   90.00
#
_symmetry.space_group_name_H-M   'P 1'
#
loop_
_entity.id
_entity.type
_entity.pdbx_description
1 polymer ?
#
loop_
_entity_poly.entity_id
_entity_poly.type
_entity_poly.pdbx_seq_one_letter_code
_entity_poly.pdbx_strand_id
1 'polypeptide(L)'
;MTSILMALLIGSAGPAFAQDHMRETALQMQAGQEFAEKLIQNALPIGKTGDFQLAFKGDKNWECLVRVRNAAGYATTVTVDAESPERACVKAVLALNKEKAL
;
A
#
# COMPACT_ATOMS: atom_id res chain seq x y z
N MET A 1 -45.90 12.04 39.36
CA MET A 1 -46.03 11.60 37.95
C MET A 1 -45.75 12.79 37.07
N THR A 2 -44.58 12.84 36.41
CA THR A 2 -44.37 13.26 35.01
C THR A 2 -42.89 13.18 34.70
N SER A 3 -42.50 12.06 34.08
CA SER A 3 -41.24 11.90 33.36
C SER A 3 -41.30 12.77 32.10
N ILE A 4 -40.23 13.52 31.82
CA ILE A 4 -39.95 13.96 30.45
C ILE A 4 -38.51 13.55 30.14
N LEU A 5 -38.38 12.36 29.56
CA LEU A 5 -37.21 11.97 28.78
C LEU A 5 -37.17 12.87 27.54
N MET A 6 -36.15 13.71 27.41
CA MET A 6 -35.80 14.29 26.13
C MET A 6 -34.97 13.26 25.35
N ALA A 7 -35.58 12.69 24.32
CA ALA A 7 -34.93 11.80 23.38
C ALA A 7 -33.82 12.55 22.63
N LEU A 8 -32.59 12.04 22.71
CA LEU A 8 -31.50 12.41 21.83
C LEU A 8 -31.87 12.01 20.40
N LEU A 9 -32.29 12.98 19.59
CA LEU A 9 -32.28 12.87 18.13
C LEU A 9 -30.90 13.27 17.63
N ILE A 10 -29.93 12.36 17.76
CA ILE A 10 -28.71 12.43 16.94
C ILE A 10 -29.15 11.98 15.55
N GLY A 11 -29.38 12.95 14.66
CA GLY A 11 -29.51 12.70 13.24
C GLY A 11 -28.24 12.04 12.73
N SER A 12 -28.27 10.73 12.52
CA SER A 12 -27.19 9.95 11.92
C SER A 12 -27.16 10.18 10.41
N ALA A 13 -26.68 11.35 9.98
CA ALA A 13 -26.26 11.59 8.61
C ALA A 13 -24.73 11.53 8.54
N GLY A 14 -24.21 10.32 8.36
CA GLY A 14 -22.78 9.98 8.23
C GLY A 14 -22.52 8.65 8.94
N PRO A 15 -22.06 7.58 8.26
CA PRO A 15 -20.86 7.57 7.42
C PRO A 15 -20.92 6.57 6.22
N ALA A 16 -21.97 6.58 5.38
CA ALA A 16 -22.03 5.64 4.24
C ALA A 16 -20.83 5.83 3.26
N PHE A 17 -20.48 7.08 2.92
CA PHE A 17 -19.37 7.39 2.02
C PHE A 17 -17.99 7.10 2.58
N ALA A 18 -17.79 7.20 3.90
CA ALA A 18 -16.52 6.87 4.51
C ALA A 18 -16.29 5.35 4.53
N GLN A 19 -17.36 4.57 4.71
CA GLN A 19 -17.28 3.12 4.74
C GLN A 19 -17.07 2.52 3.34
N ASP A 20 -17.74 3.07 2.32
CA ASP A 20 -17.54 2.65 0.93
C ASP A 20 -16.12 2.99 0.44
N HIS A 21 -15.63 4.20 0.71
CA HIS A 21 -14.25 4.57 0.38
C HIS A 21 -13.21 3.73 1.13
N MET A 22 -13.42 3.41 2.41
CA MET A 22 -12.51 2.54 3.15
C MET A 22 -12.50 1.12 2.58
N ARG A 23 -13.65 0.59 2.15
CA ARG A 23 -13.77 -0.74 1.54
C ARG A 23 -13.09 -0.79 0.17
N GLU A 24 -13.30 0.21 -0.69
CA GLU A 24 -12.62 0.31 -1.98
C GLU A 24 -11.10 0.45 -1.81
N THR A 25 -10.65 1.25 -0.85
CA THR A 25 -9.23 1.41 -0.52
C THR A 25 -8.62 0.10 -0.01
N ALA A 26 -9.34 -0.64 0.83
CA ALA A 26 -8.89 -1.94 1.33
C ALA A 26 -8.76 -2.99 0.22
N LEU A 27 -9.70 -3.03 -0.73
CA LEU A 27 -9.65 -3.94 -1.88
C LEU A 27 -8.49 -3.58 -2.83
N GLN A 28 -8.28 -2.29 -3.10
CA GLN A 28 -7.13 -1.83 -3.89
C GLN A 28 -5.80 -2.13 -3.18
N MET A 29 -5.76 -2.00 -1.86
CA MET A 29 -4.58 -2.32 -1.06
C MET A 29 -4.27 -3.83 -1.10
N GLN A 30 -5.28 -4.69 -0.98
CA GLN A 30 -5.09 -6.14 -1.05
C GLN A 30 -4.63 -6.60 -2.45
N ALA A 31 -5.28 -6.09 -3.52
CA ALA A 31 -4.86 -6.39 -4.88
C ALA A 31 -3.45 -5.86 -5.19
N GLY A 32 -3.15 -4.64 -4.71
CA GLY A 32 -1.83 -4.04 -4.82
C GLY A 32 -0.74 -4.83 -4.08
N GLN A 33 -1.06 -5.39 -2.91
CA GLN A 33 -0.14 -6.25 -2.17
C GLN A 33 0.17 -7.55 -2.90
N GLU A 34 -0.84 -8.28 -3.37
CA GLU A 34 -0.63 -9.54 -4.10
C GLU A 34 0.16 -9.31 -5.39
N PHE A 35 -0.14 -8.23 -6.11
CA PHE A 35 0.60 -7.82 -7.29
C PHE A 35 2.06 -7.50 -6.98
N ALA A 36 2.31 -6.69 -5.95
CA ALA A 36 3.66 -6.29 -5.54
C ALA A 36 4.50 -7.50 -5.09
N GLU A 37 3.89 -8.40 -4.32
CA GLU A 37 4.54 -9.64 -3.87
C GLU A 37 5.00 -10.49 -5.05
N LYS A 38 4.09 -10.79 -6.00
CA LYS A 38 4.42 -11.59 -7.19
C LYS A 38 5.44 -10.88 -8.08
N LEU A 39 5.32 -9.56 -8.24
CA LEU A 39 6.27 -8.78 -9.04
C LEU A 39 7.69 -8.92 -8.49
N ILE A 40 7.86 -8.77 -7.18
CA ILE A 40 9.18 -8.82 -6.54
C ILE A 40 9.73 -10.24 -6.53
N GLN A 41 8.90 -11.24 -6.23
CA GLN A 41 9.32 -12.65 -6.30
C GLN A 41 9.83 -13.03 -7.70
N ASN A 42 9.21 -12.51 -8.76
CA ASN A 42 9.64 -12.74 -10.14
C ASN A 42 10.86 -11.90 -10.56
N ALA A 43 11.01 -10.70 -10.00
CA ALA A 43 12.09 -9.79 -10.34
C ALA A 43 13.39 -10.08 -9.57
N LEU A 44 13.31 -10.77 -8.43
CA LEU A 44 14.47 -11.11 -7.61
C LEU A 44 15.38 -12.12 -8.32
N PRO A 45 16.67 -11.83 -8.49
CA PRO A 45 17.63 -12.80 -9.01
C PRO A 45 17.92 -13.89 -7.96
N ILE A 46 18.44 -15.01 -8.45
CA ILE A 46 18.86 -16.14 -7.63
C ILE A 46 19.89 -15.68 -6.57
N GLY A 47 19.67 -16.02 -5.31
CA GLY A 47 20.56 -15.69 -4.20
C GLY A 47 20.37 -14.30 -3.57
N LYS A 48 19.34 -13.56 -3.98
CA LYS A 48 18.87 -12.35 -3.28
C LYS A 48 17.52 -12.59 -2.62
N THR A 49 17.25 -11.85 -1.55
CA THR A 49 15.93 -11.80 -0.91
C THR A 49 15.38 -10.38 -1.02
N GLY A 50 14.06 -10.23 -0.98
CA GLY A 50 13.45 -8.90 -1.03
C GLY A 50 12.19 -8.84 -0.19
N ASP A 51 11.93 -7.63 0.32
CA ASP A 51 10.73 -7.25 1.05
C ASP A 51 10.11 -6.01 0.42
N PHE A 52 8.81 -5.81 0.66
CA PHE A 52 8.11 -4.62 0.22
C PHE A 52 7.15 -4.11 1.27
N GLN A 53 6.86 -2.81 1.18
CA GLN A 53 5.80 -2.17 1.93
C GLN A 53 5.01 -1.27 0.99
N LEU A 54 3.70 -1.39 1.08
CA LEU A 54 2.75 -0.55 0.37
C LEU A 54 2.03 0.32 1.40
N ALA A 55 2.01 1.63 1.19
CA ALA A 55 1.35 2.58 2.07
C ALA A 55 0.53 3.59 1.27
N PHE A 56 -0.59 4.05 1.83
CA PHE A 56 -1.37 5.14 1.26
C PHE A 56 -0.89 6.48 1.85
N LYS A 57 -0.54 7.43 0.98
CA LYS A 57 0.11 8.71 1.38
C LYS A 57 -0.87 9.88 1.54
N GLY A 58 -2.18 9.65 1.45
CA GLY A 58 -3.21 10.67 1.69
C GLY A 58 -3.59 11.53 0.47
N ASP A 59 -2.65 11.84 -0.43
CA ASP A 59 -2.91 12.67 -1.62
C ASP A 59 -3.41 11.89 -2.85
N LYS A 60 -4.23 10.84 -2.64
CA LYS A 60 -4.56 9.83 -3.67
C LYS A 60 -3.34 9.11 -4.27
N ASN A 61 -2.20 9.22 -3.60
CA ASN A 61 -0.96 8.57 -4.00
C ASN A 61 -0.68 7.38 -3.09
N TRP A 62 -0.08 6.38 -3.70
CA TRP A 62 0.43 5.17 -3.10
C TRP A 62 1.93 5.22 -3.10
N GLU A 63 2.53 4.87 -1.98
CA GLU A 63 3.96 4.71 -1.82
C GLU A 63 4.27 3.21 -1.80
N CYS A 64 5.24 2.81 -2.62
CA CYS A 64 5.79 1.46 -2.58
C CYS A 64 7.28 1.55 -2.25
N LEU A 65 7.64 0.96 -1.11
CA LEU A 65 9.00 0.73 -0.69
C LEU A 65 9.37 -0.70 -1.07
N VAL A 66 10.47 -0.88 -1.78
CA VAL A 66 11.04 -2.19 -2.08
C VAL A 66 12.46 -2.23 -1.56
N ARG A 67 12.77 -3.28 -0.81
CA ARG A 67 14.10 -3.54 -0.26
C ARG A 67 14.60 -4.87 -0.79
N VAL A 68 15.81 -4.88 -1.32
CA VAL A 68 16.47 -6.08 -1.82
C VAL A 68 17.76 -6.27 -1.05
N ARG A 69 17.97 -7.47 -0.51
CA ARG A 69 19.17 -7.85 0.21
C ARG A 69 19.95 -8.91 -0.57
N ASN A 70 21.25 -8.70 -0.73
CA ASN A 70 22.13 -9.70 -1.34
C ASN A 70 22.66 -10.71 -0.31
N ALA A 71 23.30 -11.78 -0.78
CA ALA A 71 23.89 -12.82 0.07
C ALA A 71 24.96 -12.29 1.05
N ALA A 72 25.60 -11.16 0.73
CA ALA A 72 26.57 -10.49 1.60
C ALA A 72 25.91 -9.55 2.65
N GLY A 73 24.57 -9.47 2.66
CA GLY A 73 23.81 -8.67 3.63
C GLY A 73 23.60 -7.21 3.24
N TYR A 74 24.13 -6.74 2.10
CA TYR A 74 23.86 -5.39 1.61
C TYR A 74 22.41 -5.25 1.19
N ALA A 75 21.75 -4.19 1.65
CA ALA A 75 20.37 -3.88 1.34
C ALA A 75 20.29 -2.62 0.46
N THR A 76 19.68 -2.73 -0.72
CA THR A 76 19.25 -1.60 -1.53
C THR A 76 17.78 -1.35 -1.25
N THR A 77 17.41 -0.12 -0.91
CA THR A 77 16.02 0.26 -0.65
C THR A 77 15.63 1.39 -1.59
N VAL A 78 14.49 1.25 -2.26
CA VAL A 78 13.92 2.27 -3.12
C VAL A 78 12.48 2.52 -2.70
N THR A 79 12.11 3.79 -2.60
CA THR A 79 10.75 4.24 -2.30
C THR A 79 10.25 5.10 -3.44
N VAL A 80 9.07 4.76 -4.00
CA VAL A 80 8.46 5.51 -5.10
C VAL A 80 6.98 5.72 -4.87
N ASP A 81 6.52 6.92 -5.23
CA ASP A 81 5.12 7.31 -5.20
C ASP A 81 4.45 7.21 -6.59
N ALA A 82 3.18 6.79 -6.63
CA ALA A 82 2.35 6.83 -7.83
C ALA A 82 0.84 6.88 -7.53
N GLU A 83 0.02 7.14 -8.54
CA GLU A 83 -1.45 7.20 -8.43
C GLU A 83 -2.14 5.84 -8.15
N SER A 84 -1.43 4.72 -8.30
CA SER A 84 -1.94 3.38 -8.01
C SER A 84 -0.85 2.52 -7.35
N PRO A 85 -1.23 1.52 -6.54
CA PRO A 85 -0.28 0.68 -5.85
C PRO A 85 0.59 -0.14 -6.82
N GLU A 86 0.02 -0.62 -7.92
CA GLU A 86 0.74 -1.36 -8.96
C GLU A 86 1.79 -0.48 -9.63
N ARG A 87 1.42 0.76 -10.01
CA ARG A 87 2.36 1.71 -10.63
C ARG A 87 3.49 2.09 -9.69
N ALA A 88 3.21 2.26 -8.40
CA ALA A 88 4.23 2.57 -7.41
C ALA A 88 5.27 1.44 -7.33
N CYS A 89 4.82 0.18 -7.22
CA CYS A 89 5.71 -0.96 -7.11
C CYS A 89 6.44 -1.29 -8.42
N VAL A 90 5.81 -1.15 -9.59
CA VAL A 90 6.51 -1.28 -10.89
C VAL A 90 7.64 -0.26 -11.00
N LYS A 91 7.37 1.01 -10.65
CA LYS A 91 8.42 2.04 -10.68
C LYS A 91 9.55 1.75 -9.70
N ALA A 92 9.23 1.27 -8.48
CA ALA A 92 10.24 0.91 -7.49
C ALA A 92 11.14 -0.24 -7.98
N VAL A 93 10.56 -1.29 -8.55
CA VAL A 93 11.31 -2.41 -9.15
C VAL A 93 12.16 -1.95 -10.35
N LEU A 94 11.61 -1.11 -11.22
CA LEU A 94 12.38 -0.55 -12.34
C LEU A 94 13.55 0.33 -11.88
N ALA A 95 13.37 1.10 -10.81
CA ALA A 95 14.43 1.88 -10.21
C ALA A 95 15.54 0.98 -9.61
N LEU A 96 15.17 -0.10 -8.90
CA LEU A 96 16.15 -1.10 -8.43
C LEU A 96 16.91 -1.78 -9.57
N ASN A 97 16.24 -2.08 -10.69
CA ASN A 97 16.90 -2.63 -11.87
C ASN A 97 17.91 -1.64 -12.48
N LYS A 98 17.56 -0.34 -12.55
CA LYS A 98 18.50 0.71 -12.99
C LYS A 98 19.74 0.82 -12.09
N GLU A 99 19.58 0.59 -10.80
CA GLU A 99 20.67 0.54 -9.83
C GLU A 99 21.46 -0.77 -9.84
N LYS A 100 21.12 -1.73 -10.73
CA LYS A 100 21.68 -3.10 -10.78
C LYS A 100 21.52 -3.86 -9.45
N ALA A 101 20.52 -3.48 -8.66
CA ALA A 101 20.19 -4.11 -7.39
C ALA A 101 19.35 -5.37 -7.58
N LEU A 102 18.66 -5.50 -8.71
CA LEU A 102 18.01 -6.72 -9.20
C LEU A 102 18.96 -7.41 -10.19
#